data_AF-A0AA41UKI2-F1
#
_entry.id   AF-A0AA41UKI2-F1
#
_cell.length_a   1.000
_cell.length_b   1.000
_cell.length_c   1.000
_cell.angle_alpha   90.00
_cell.angle_beta   90.00
_cell.angle_gamma   90.00
#
_symmetry.space_group_name_H-M   'P 1'
#
loop_
_entity.id
_entity.type
_entity.pdbx_description
1 polymer ?
#
loop_
_entity_poly.entity_id
_entity_poly.type
_entity_poly.pdbx_seq_one_letter_code
_entity_poly.pdbx_strand_id
1 'polypeptide(L)'
;MPELLVILAVALIFIGPKKLPDLAKSLGKALGEFKRATNDLKQSLEQEAGLDDVREQLKKTDQQVRQAFDPDTDRPTKPAANGKPKAAAPDAEIPDAEKIPPVGSNGSDADDPTAATDDATGAAPPEADETKSGKGDGTP
;
A
#
# COMPACT_ATOMS: atom_id res chain seq x y z
N MET A 1 19.28 -26.74 8.06
CA MET A 1 17.82 -26.94 8.18
C MET A 1 17.28 -27.04 9.61
N PRO A 2 17.97 -27.57 10.65
CA PRO A 2 17.40 -27.63 12.01
C PRO A 2 17.15 -26.24 12.64
N GLU A 3 17.79 -25.19 12.13
CA GLU A 3 17.72 -23.82 12.65
C GLU A 3 16.29 -23.24 12.55
N LEU A 4 15.57 -23.55 11.46
CA LEU A 4 14.18 -23.10 11.27
C LEU A 4 13.22 -23.74 12.28
N LEU A 5 13.45 -25.02 12.65
CA LEU A 5 12.64 -25.70 13.65
C LEU A 5 12.84 -25.11 15.05
N VAL A 6 14.06 -24.68 15.39
CA VAL A 6 14.34 -24.00 16.66
C VAL A 6 13.62 -22.66 16.73
N ILE A 7 13.67 -21.85 15.66
CA ILE A 7 12.95 -20.57 15.60
C ILE A 7 11.44 -20.79 15.72
N LEU A 8 10.90 -21.81 15.03
CA LEU A 8 9.48 -22.16 15.11
C LEU A 8 9.10 -22.61 16.53
N ALA A 9 9.93 -23.42 17.19
CA ALA A 9 9.70 -23.86 18.56
C ALA A 9 9.68 -22.68 19.55
N VAL A 10 10.59 -21.72 19.42
CA VAL A 10 10.59 -20.50 20.24
C VAL A 10 9.34 -19.67 19.95
N ALA A 11 9.00 -19.43 18.68
CA ALA A 11 7.79 -18.70 18.30
C ALA A 11 6.51 -19.37 18.85
N LEU A 12 6.46 -20.70 18.85
CA LEU A 12 5.38 -21.50 19.40
C LEU A 12 5.24 -21.37 20.92
N ILE A 13 6.33 -21.15 21.66
CA ILE A 13 6.27 -20.93 23.11
C ILE A 13 5.68 -19.55 23.40
N PHE A 14 6.09 -18.52 22.67
CA PHE A 14 5.59 -17.15 22.86
C PHE A 14 4.14 -16.98 22.39
N ILE A 15 3.81 -17.49 21.20
CA ILE A 15 2.49 -17.33 20.57
C ILE A 15 1.53 -18.42 21.05
N GLY A 16 2.03 -19.62 21.33
CA GLY A 16 1.27 -20.81 21.68
C GLY A 16 0.92 -21.66 20.45
N PRO A 17 1.07 -23.02 20.51
CA PRO A 17 0.75 -23.90 19.39
C PRO A 17 -0.72 -23.89 19.00
N LYS A 18 -1.61 -23.55 19.94
CA LYS A 18 -3.05 -23.41 19.69
C LYS A 18 -3.40 -22.13 18.92
N LYS A 19 -2.54 -21.09 18.95
CA LYS A 19 -2.80 -19.79 18.31
C LYS A 19 -2.27 -19.69 16.89
N LEU A 20 -1.20 -20.41 16.54
CA LEU A 20 -0.73 -20.51 15.15
C LEU A 20 -1.82 -20.93 14.15
N PRO A 21 -2.63 -21.97 14.36
CA PRO A 21 -3.66 -22.35 13.40
C PRO A 21 -4.75 -21.29 13.26
N ASP A 22 -5.05 -20.54 14.33
CA ASP A 22 -6.03 -19.46 14.27
C ASP A 22 -5.49 -18.25 13.49
N LEU A 23 -4.22 -17.87 13.72
CA LEU A 23 -3.53 -16.83 12.94
C LEU A 23 -3.34 -17.22 11.47
N ALA A 24 -3.01 -18.48 11.20
CA ALA A 24 -2.88 -18.99 9.84
C ALA A 24 -4.22 -18.95 9.09
N LYS A 25 -5.34 -19.25 9.77
CA LYS A 25 -6.68 -19.15 9.18
C LYS A 25 -7.06 -17.69 8.88
N SER A 26 -6.81 -16.76 9.81
CA SER A 26 -7.13 -15.35 9.58
C SER A 26 -6.26 -14.73 8.48
N LEU A 27 -4.94 -14.96 8.53
CA LEU A 27 -4.01 -14.52 7.52
C LEU A 27 -4.28 -15.17 6.16
N GLY A 28 -4.60 -16.47 6.15
CA GLY A 28 -4.97 -17.20 4.94
C GLY A 28 -6.25 -16.67 4.30
N LYS A 29 -7.24 -16.30 5.11
CA LYS A 29 -8.46 -15.67 4.61
C LYS A 29 -8.16 -14.27 4.04
N ALA A 30 -7.39 -13.45 4.74
CA ALA A 30 -6.97 -12.13 4.28
C ALA A 30 -6.14 -12.21 2.99
N LEU A 31 -5.16 -13.11 2.91
CA LEU A 31 -4.37 -13.37 1.69
C LEU A 31 -5.26 -13.88 0.55
N GLY A 32 -6.25 -14.72 0.84
CA GLY A 32 -7.20 -15.22 -0.15
C GLY A 32 -8.07 -14.11 -0.73
N GLU A 33 -8.60 -13.24 0.12
CA GLU A 33 -9.38 -12.05 -0.27
C GLU A 33 -8.50 -11.04 -1.02
N PHE A 34 -7.30 -10.77 -0.54
CA PHE A 34 -6.32 -9.91 -1.20
C PHE A 34 -5.92 -10.46 -2.57
N LYS A 35 -5.68 -11.77 -2.69
CA LYS A 35 -5.36 -12.43 -3.96
C LYS A 35 -6.52 -12.29 -4.96
N ARG A 36 -7.76 -12.46 -4.52
CA ARG A 36 -8.95 -12.27 -5.36
C ARG A 36 -9.04 -10.82 -5.84
N ALA A 37 -8.99 -9.85 -4.92
CA ALA A 37 -9.01 -8.43 -5.27
C ALA A 37 -7.86 -8.07 -6.23
N THR A 38 -6.65 -8.55 -5.98
CA THR A 38 -5.51 -8.35 -6.88
C THR A 38 -5.72 -8.99 -8.24
N ASN A 39 -6.34 -10.17 -8.30
CA ASN A 39 -6.63 -10.86 -9.55
C ASN A 39 -7.72 -10.13 -10.36
N ASP A 40 -8.72 -9.56 -9.68
CA ASP A 40 -9.76 -8.75 -10.32
C ASP A 40 -9.15 -7.46 -10.87
N LEU A 41 -8.29 -6.77 -10.10
CA LEU A 41 -7.52 -5.61 -10.58
C LEU A 41 -6.63 -5.98 -11.77
N LYS A 42 -5.93 -7.11 -11.68
CA LYS A 42 -5.08 -7.61 -12.77
C LYS A 42 -5.92 -7.88 -14.01
N GLN A 43 -7.10 -8.46 -13.87
CA GLN A 43 -7.99 -8.75 -14.99
C GLN A 43 -8.55 -7.47 -15.62
N SER A 44 -8.95 -6.47 -14.82
CA SER A 44 -9.36 -5.16 -15.33
C SER A 44 -8.21 -4.45 -16.07
N LEU A 45 -6.99 -4.49 -15.51
CA LEU A 45 -5.80 -3.94 -16.17
C LEU A 45 -5.40 -4.77 -17.40
N GLU A 46 -5.58 -6.09 -17.42
CA GLU A 46 -5.34 -6.91 -18.61
C GLU A 46 -6.32 -6.53 -19.73
N GLN A 47 -7.57 -6.24 -19.36
CA GLN A 47 -8.64 -5.87 -20.28
C GLN A 47 -8.48 -4.43 -20.82
N GLU A 48 -7.92 -3.50 -20.05
CA GLU A 48 -7.69 -2.11 -20.46
C GLU A 48 -6.28 -1.82 -20.98
N ALA A 49 -5.25 -2.49 -20.47
CA ALA A 49 -3.84 -2.18 -20.73
C ALA A 49 -3.16 -3.12 -21.74
N GLY A 50 -3.90 -4.01 -22.42
CA GLY A 50 -3.34 -4.85 -23.49
C GLY A 50 -2.22 -5.78 -23.03
N LEU A 51 -2.23 -6.18 -21.75
CA LEU A 51 -1.21 -7.07 -21.17
C LEU A 51 -1.18 -8.46 -21.83
N ASP A 52 -2.24 -8.84 -22.57
CA ASP A 52 -2.26 -10.03 -23.41
C ASP A 52 -1.21 -9.98 -24.52
N ASP A 53 -1.01 -8.83 -25.17
CA ASP A 53 0.02 -8.66 -26.21
C ASP A 53 1.43 -8.78 -25.61
N VAL A 54 1.64 -8.19 -24.43
CA VAL A 54 2.90 -8.29 -23.69
C VAL A 54 3.17 -9.74 -23.28
N ARG A 55 2.15 -10.45 -22.78
CA ARG A 55 2.25 -11.86 -22.41
C ARG A 55 2.52 -12.76 -23.61
N GLU A 56 1.98 -12.43 -24.78
CA GLU A 56 2.24 -13.15 -26.03
C GLU A 56 3.69 -12.92 -26.52
N GLN A 57 4.20 -11.69 -26.40
CA GLN A 57 5.60 -11.36 -26.70
C GLN A 57 6.56 -12.05 -25.73
N LEU A 58 6.24 -12.13 -24.44
CA LEU A 58 7.02 -12.89 -23.47
C LEU A 58 7.02 -14.39 -23.77
N LYS A 59 5.88 -14.98 -24.17
CA LYS A 59 5.81 -16.40 -24.58
C LYS A 59 6.62 -16.70 -25.84
N LYS A 60 6.57 -15.81 -26.84
CA LYS A 60 7.36 -15.94 -28.07
C LYS A 60 8.85 -15.80 -27.77
N THR A 61 9.22 -14.86 -26.91
CA THR A 61 10.60 -14.66 -26.45
C THR A 61 11.09 -15.86 -25.63
N ASP A 62 10.31 -16.39 -24.70
CA ASP A 62 10.70 -17.57 -23.89
C ASP A 62 10.89 -18.82 -24.77
N GLN A 63 10.03 -19.02 -25.79
CA GLN A 63 10.22 -20.09 -26.78
C GLN A 63 11.47 -19.88 -27.64
N GLN A 64 11.74 -18.65 -28.09
CA GLN A 64 12.96 -18.34 -28.84
C GLN A 64 14.21 -18.50 -27.99
N VAL A 65 14.17 -18.11 -26.72
CA VAL A 65 15.26 -18.30 -25.76
C VAL A 65 15.47 -19.79 -25.50
N ARG A 66 14.42 -20.59 -25.30
CA ARG A 66 14.56 -22.05 -25.16
C ARG A 66 15.08 -22.74 -26.42
N GLN A 67 14.71 -22.29 -27.60
CA GLN A 67 15.23 -22.80 -28.87
C GLN A 67 16.68 -22.35 -29.14
N ALA A 68 17.06 -21.17 -28.65
CA ALA A 68 18.43 -20.65 -28.77
C ALA A 68 19.37 -21.17 -27.66
N PHE A 69 18.82 -21.61 -26.53
CA PHE A 69 19.53 -22.14 -25.37
C PHE A 69 19.01 -23.56 -25.06
N ASP A 70 19.18 -24.46 -26.03
CA ASP A 70 19.10 -25.90 -25.81
C ASP A 70 20.38 -26.31 -25.05
N PRO A 71 20.32 -26.74 -23.77
CA PRO A 71 21.52 -27.11 -23.01
C PRO A 71 22.15 -28.44 -23.47
N ASP A 72 21.51 -29.15 -24.41
CA ASP A 72 21.89 -30.50 -24.84
C ASP A 72 22.15 -30.65 -26.36
N THR A 73 22.17 -29.57 -27.14
CA THR A 73 22.48 -29.68 -28.58
C THR A 73 23.90 -29.25 -28.91
N ASP A 74 24.75 -30.26 -29.08
CA ASP A 74 26.03 -30.24 -29.78
C ASP A 74 25.92 -29.64 -31.20
N ARG A 75 26.67 -28.55 -31.41
CA ARG A 75 27.38 -28.17 -32.66
C ARG A 75 26.56 -27.54 -33.83
N PRO A 76 27.23 -26.89 -34.82
CA PRO A 76 27.24 -25.43 -34.98
C PRO A 76 26.85 -24.93 -36.40
N THR A 77 26.47 -23.66 -36.58
CA THR A 77 26.86 -22.85 -37.77
C THR A 77 26.49 -21.37 -37.66
N LYS A 78 27.51 -20.53 -37.50
CA LYS A 78 27.70 -19.14 -37.98
C LYS A 78 27.43 -19.07 -39.51
N PRO A 79 26.97 -17.97 -40.20
CA PRO A 79 27.48 -16.57 -40.14
C PRO A 79 26.39 -15.46 -40.33
N ALA A 80 26.52 -14.22 -39.86
CA ALA A 80 27.27 -13.09 -40.42
C ALA A 80 26.61 -11.83 -39.79
N ALA A 81 27.33 -10.99 -39.05
CA ALA A 81 27.88 -9.71 -39.51
C ALA A 81 26.85 -8.59 -39.81
N ASN A 82 27.18 -7.41 -39.28
CA ASN A 82 26.60 -6.07 -39.50
C ASN A 82 25.46 -5.67 -38.54
N GLY A 83 25.55 -4.59 -37.77
CA GLY A 83 26.55 -3.53 -37.73
C GLY A 83 26.41 -2.68 -36.48
N LYS A 84 27.54 -2.22 -35.96
CA LYS A 84 27.61 -1.14 -34.98
C LYS A 84 27.27 0.18 -35.67
N PRO A 85 26.47 1.05 -35.03
CA PRO A 85 26.82 2.46 -34.98
C PRO A 85 27.14 2.89 -33.55
N LYS A 86 28.37 3.36 -33.39
CA LYS A 86 28.88 4.15 -32.27
C LYS A 86 28.47 5.61 -32.50
N ALA A 87 27.82 6.25 -31.54
CA ALA A 87 27.86 7.70 -31.29
C ALA A 87 27.15 7.96 -29.95
N ALA A 88 27.91 8.11 -28.85
CA ALA A 88 28.32 9.41 -28.32
C ALA A 88 27.16 10.12 -27.58
N ALA A 89 26.97 9.80 -26.30
CA ALA A 89 26.25 10.65 -25.38
C ALA A 89 27.24 11.71 -24.85
N PRO A 90 26.96 13.01 -25.02
CA PRO A 90 27.75 14.07 -24.41
C PRO A 90 27.46 14.14 -22.91
N ASP A 91 28.52 14.29 -22.12
CA ASP A 91 28.49 14.79 -20.75
C ASP A 91 27.59 16.02 -20.67
N ALA A 92 26.60 15.97 -19.77
CA ALA A 92 25.85 17.13 -19.31
C ALA A 92 25.76 17.06 -17.79
N GLU A 93 26.41 18.03 -17.19
CA GLU A 93 26.63 18.25 -15.76
C GLU A 93 25.32 18.27 -14.96
N ILE A 94 25.37 17.74 -13.75
CA ILE A 94 24.33 17.92 -12.72
C ILE A 94 24.59 19.28 -12.08
N PRO A 95 23.73 20.31 -12.24
CA PRO A 95 23.88 21.54 -11.48
C PRO A 95 23.45 21.35 -10.02
N ASP A 96 24.28 21.90 -9.14
CA ASP A 96 24.25 21.94 -7.69
C ASP A 96 22.86 22.15 -7.04
N ALA A 97 22.70 21.48 -5.90
CA ALA A 97 21.58 21.63 -4.97
C ALA A 97 21.58 23.02 -4.32
N GLU A 98 20.77 23.93 -4.86
CA GLU A 98 20.53 25.24 -4.27
C GLU A 98 19.31 25.22 -3.31
N LYS A 99 19.63 25.09 -2.02
CA LYS A 99 19.07 25.84 -0.87
C LYS A 99 17.55 26.12 -0.85
N ILE A 100 16.83 25.33 -0.07
CA ILE A 100 15.45 25.62 0.35
C ILE A 100 15.48 26.64 1.52
N PRO A 101 14.76 27.78 1.46
CA PRO A 101 14.65 28.71 2.60
C PRO A 101 13.66 28.21 3.68
N PRO A 102 13.84 28.58 4.96
CA PRO A 102 12.93 28.16 6.03
C PRO A 102 11.62 28.95 5.99
N VAL A 103 10.50 28.22 5.92
CA VAL A 103 9.15 28.79 6.12
C VAL A 103 8.91 29.02 7.61
N GLY A 104 8.65 30.27 7.97
CA GLY A 104 8.36 30.71 9.33
C GLY A 104 6.95 30.36 9.76
N SER A 105 6.82 29.92 11.01
CA SER A 105 5.55 29.74 11.73
C SER A 105 5.39 30.89 12.73
N ASN A 106 4.36 31.71 12.50
CA ASN A 106 3.90 32.81 13.33
C ASN A 106 3.55 32.37 14.75
N GLY A 107 3.87 33.24 15.71
CA GLY A 107 3.30 33.22 17.07
C GLY A 107 2.03 34.05 17.19
N SER A 108 1.23 33.72 18.19
CA SER A 108 0.59 34.64 19.15
C SER A 108 -0.48 33.87 19.91
N ASP A 109 -0.10 33.30 21.06
CA ASP A 109 -1.02 32.90 22.12
C ASP A 109 -0.54 33.56 23.41
N ALA A 110 -1.06 34.76 23.68
CA ALA A 110 -0.94 35.42 24.96
C ALA A 110 -2.08 36.44 25.09
N ASP A 111 -3.15 36.06 25.77
CA ASP A 111 -3.97 37.01 26.52
C ASP A 111 -4.64 36.27 27.70
N ASP A 112 -4.10 36.56 28.87
CA ASP A 112 -4.65 36.33 30.22
C ASP A 112 -5.85 37.28 30.43
N PRO A 113 -6.88 36.86 31.18
CA PRO A 113 -7.22 37.72 32.31
C PRO A 113 -7.55 36.92 33.57
N THR A 114 -6.72 37.15 34.57
CA THR A 114 -7.05 37.06 36.00
C THR A 114 -7.98 38.20 36.41
N ALA A 115 -9.08 37.91 37.14
CA ALA A 115 -9.52 38.64 38.35
C ALA A 115 -10.96 38.30 38.80
N ALA A 116 -11.10 38.27 40.12
CA ALA A 116 -12.26 38.60 40.94
C ALA A 116 -13.26 37.48 41.33
N THR A 117 -13.25 37.28 42.65
CA THR A 117 -14.19 36.63 43.57
C THR A 117 -15.58 37.29 43.59
N ASP A 118 -16.60 36.53 43.96
CA ASP A 118 -17.69 36.85 44.93
C ASP A 118 -18.81 35.78 44.74
N ASP A 119 -19.07 34.90 45.70
CA ASP A 119 -19.93 35.04 46.89
C ASP A 119 -21.44 34.83 46.60
N ALA A 120 -22.12 34.22 47.57
CA ALA A 120 -23.57 34.07 47.75
C ALA A 120 -24.36 33.03 46.91
N THR A 121 -24.54 31.85 47.52
CA THR A 121 -25.83 31.41 48.09
C THR A 121 -27.12 31.94 47.45
N GLY A 122 -27.98 31.04 46.94
CA GLY A 122 -29.40 31.36 46.84
C GLY A 122 -30.26 30.47 45.93
N ALA A 123 -31.11 29.69 46.57
CA ALA A 123 -32.46 29.30 46.13
C ALA A 123 -32.67 28.11 45.17
N ALA A 124 -33.53 27.23 45.67
CA ALA A 124 -34.16 26.03 45.14
C ALA A 124 -35.17 26.31 43.99
N PRO A 125 -35.64 25.25 43.27
CA PRO A 125 -36.48 25.34 42.07
C PRO A 125 -37.98 25.53 42.41
N PRO A 126 -38.84 25.91 41.44
CA PRO A 126 -39.81 24.94 40.91
C PRO A 126 -40.35 25.19 39.47
N GLU A 127 -41.03 24.14 38.94
CA GLU A 127 -42.20 24.17 38.01
C GLU A 127 -42.03 24.71 36.57
N ALA A 128 -42.73 24.26 35.53
CA ALA A 128 -43.67 23.17 35.23
C ALA A 128 -43.79 23.12 33.68
N ASP A 129 -43.96 21.93 33.10
CA ASP A 129 -45.12 21.54 32.28
C ASP A 129 -45.38 22.38 31.01
N GLU A 130 -45.16 21.78 29.83
CA GLU A 130 -46.23 21.70 28.82
C GLU A 130 -45.94 20.63 27.76
N THR A 131 -46.89 19.72 27.68
CA THR A 131 -47.06 18.67 26.68
C THR A 131 -47.61 19.20 25.35
N LYS A 132 -47.09 18.73 24.20
CA LYS A 132 -47.86 18.31 22.98
C LYS A 132 -46.86 17.88 21.89
N SER A 133 -46.81 16.62 21.48
CA SER A 133 -47.75 15.95 20.56
C SER A 133 -47.97 16.71 19.25
N GLY A 134 -47.27 16.29 18.20
CA GLY A 134 -47.42 16.80 16.84
C GLY A 134 -46.77 15.88 15.82
N LYS A 135 -47.41 14.73 15.58
CA LYS A 135 -47.12 13.75 14.52
C LYS A 135 -47.70 14.27 13.20
N GLY A 136 -46.99 14.10 12.09
CA GLY A 136 -47.61 14.25 10.77
C GLY A 136 -46.62 14.60 9.66
N ASP A 137 -46.03 13.56 9.08
CA ASP A 137 -45.43 13.55 7.76
C ASP A 137 -46.28 14.30 6.72
N GLY A 138 -45.70 15.34 6.12
CA GLY A 138 -46.20 16.00 4.92
C GLY A 138 -45.26 15.67 3.76
N THR A 139 -45.72 14.81 2.85
CA THR A 139 -45.20 14.69 1.48
C THR A 139 -45.65 15.94 0.68
N PRO A 140 -44.96 16.30 -0.42
CA PRO A 140 -44.50 17.66 -0.77
C PRO A 140 -45.59 18.67 -1.13
#